data_AF-A0A4V2RCC8-F1
#
_entry.id   AF-A0A4V2RCC8-F1
#
_cell.length_a   1.000
_cell.length_b   1.000
_cell.length_c   1.000
_cell.angle_alpha   90.00
_cell.angle_beta   90.00
_cell.angle_gamma   90.00
#
_symmetry.space_group_name_H-M   'P 1'
#
loop_
_entity.id
_entity.type
_entity.pdbx_description
1 polymer ?
#
loop_
_entity_poly.entity_id
_entity_poly.type
_entity_poly.pdbx_seq_one_letter_code
_entity_poly.pdbx_strand_id
1 'polypeptide(L)'
;MSTAEKKMIDTALKEIVIPILREQGFKGSFPHFRRVNETNIDLITFQFNKWGGSFVVELATCIKEGTTMSWGEKIPPNKVTAHHINERFRLGATSFEDEGIWFSYEKARSVEDYTAVAENVLKLLNTSDESWITTLFE
;
A
#
# COMPACT_ATOMS: atom_id res chain seq x y z
N MET A 1 18.35 -6.90 -7.97
CA MET A 1 17.69 -5.63 -8.30
C MET A 1 18.74 -4.56 -8.58
N SER A 2 18.68 -3.87 -9.73
CA SER A 2 19.51 -2.67 -9.88
C SER A 2 18.93 -1.54 -9.03
N THR A 3 19.77 -0.79 -8.34
CA THR A 3 19.35 0.38 -7.56
C THR A 3 18.62 1.42 -8.43
N ALA A 4 18.88 1.42 -9.74
CA ALA A 4 18.27 2.33 -10.71
C ALA A 4 16.79 2.03 -10.96
N GLU A 5 16.43 0.78 -11.25
CA GLU A 5 15.02 0.38 -11.46
C GLU A 5 14.18 0.70 -10.23
N LYS A 6 14.72 0.40 -9.02
CA LYS A 6 14.06 0.74 -7.77
C LYS A 6 13.80 2.24 -7.66
N LYS A 7 14.81 3.04 -7.95
CA LYS A 7 14.71 4.50 -7.87
C LYS A 7 13.67 5.03 -8.85
N MET A 8 13.59 4.47 -10.06
CA MET A 8 12.60 4.90 -11.06
C MET A 8 11.17 4.60 -10.60
N ILE A 9 10.88 3.36 -10.15
CA ILE A 9 9.54 3.04 -9.68
C ILE A 9 9.18 3.78 -8.38
N ASP A 10 10.12 3.95 -7.45
CA ASP A 10 9.91 4.73 -6.23
C ASP A 10 9.60 6.20 -6.58
N THR A 11 10.23 6.75 -7.62
CA THR A 11 9.98 8.13 -8.09
C THR A 11 8.59 8.23 -8.72
N ALA A 12 8.24 7.36 -9.65
CA ALA A 12 6.92 7.35 -10.29
C ALA A 12 5.78 7.24 -9.26
N LEU A 13 5.90 6.33 -8.29
CA LEU A 13 4.91 6.19 -7.22
C LEU A 13 4.80 7.46 -6.36
N LYS A 14 5.93 8.09 -6.01
CA LYS A 14 5.97 9.32 -5.21
C LYS A 14 5.38 10.53 -5.93
N GLU A 15 5.49 10.58 -7.25
CA GLU A 15 4.97 11.69 -8.05
C GLU A 15 3.48 11.51 -8.38
N ILE A 16 3.01 10.27 -8.57
CA ILE A 16 1.66 10.00 -9.10
C ILE A 16 0.71 9.54 -7.99
N VAL A 17 1.10 8.56 -7.17
CA VAL A 17 0.19 7.90 -6.22
C VAL A 17 0.19 8.62 -4.88
N ILE A 18 1.37 8.98 -4.36
CA ILE A 18 1.49 9.50 -3.01
C ILE A 18 0.75 10.83 -2.79
N PRO A 19 0.74 11.81 -3.73
CA PRO A 19 -0.04 13.03 -3.56
C PRO A 19 -1.52 12.75 -3.36
N ILE A 20 -2.09 11.82 -4.14
CA ILE A 20 -3.51 11.44 -4.02
C ILE A 20 -3.82 10.75 -2.68
N LEU A 21 -2.89 9.92 -2.18
CA LEU A 21 -3.02 9.38 -0.82
C LEU A 21 -2.97 10.48 0.25
N ARG A 22 -2.14 11.53 0.06
CA ARG A 22 -2.11 12.68 0.99
C ARG A 22 -3.41 13.45 0.99
N GLU A 23 -4.00 13.68 -0.19
CA GLU A 23 -5.28 14.36 -0.33
C GLU A 23 -6.41 13.64 0.42
N GLN A 24 -6.37 12.30 0.43
CA GLN A 24 -7.28 11.46 1.23
C GLN A 24 -6.97 11.42 2.73
N GLY A 25 -5.95 12.14 3.20
CA GLY A 25 -5.60 12.21 4.62
C GLY A 25 -4.62 11.12 5.09
N PHE A 26 -4.05 10.31 4.20
CA PHE A 26 -3.02 9.35 4.60
C PHE A 26 -1.72 10.05 5.04
N LYS A 27 -1.27 9.71 6.23
CA LYS A 27 0.00 10.13 6.85
C LYS A 27 1.01 8.99 6.82
N GLY A 28 2.27 9.26 7.18
CA GLY A 28 3.36 8.27 7.16
C GLY A 28 4.41 8.55 6.08
N SER A 29 5.27 7.58 5.80
CA SER A 29 6.39 7.71 4.86
C SER A 29 6.45 6.47 3.98
N PHE A 30 6.73 6.65 2.70
CA PHE A 30 6.90 5.51 1.78
C PHE A 30 7.90 4.49 2.37
N PRO A 31 7.56 3.18 2.41
CA PRO A 31 6.44 2.53 1.72
C PRO A 31 5.16 2.37 2.58
N HIS A 32 5.06 2.97 3.76
CA HIS A 32 3.96 2.76 4.71
C HIS A 32 3.12 4.01 4.94
N PHE A 33 1.82 3.87 4.72
CA PHE A 33 0.84 4.93 4.90
C PHE A 33 -0.27 4.48 5.82
N ARG A 34 -0.84 5.44 6.55
CA ARG A 34 -1.93 5.23 7.49
C ARG A 34 -2.89 6.40 7.52
N ARG A 35 -4.18 6.13 7.63
CA ARG A 35 -5.22 7.15 7.86
C ARG A 35 -6.01 6.76 9.10
N VAL A 36 -6.06 7.65 10.08
CA VAL A 36 -6.81 7.41 11.33
C VAL A 36 -8.21 7.97 11.13
N ASN A 37 -9.21 7.08 11.16
CA ASN A 37 -10.62 7.42 11.02
C ASN A 37 -11.28 7.50 12.41
N GLU A 38 -12.61 7.61 12.43
CA GLU A 38 -13.37 7.65 13.69
C GLU A 38 -13.22 6.34 14.48
N THR A 39 -13.40 5.19 13.82
CA THR A 39 -13.47 3.85 14.44
C THR A 39 -12.23 2.99 14.18
N ASN A 40 -11.49 3.22 13.10
CA ASN A 40 -10.37 2.38 12.68
C ASN A 40 -9.17 3.19 12.15
N ILE A 41 -8.11 2.48 11.80
CA ILE A 41 -6.95 2.97 11.08
C ILE A 41 -6.85 2.18 9.77
N ASP A 42 -6.89 2.88 8.64
CA ASP A 42 -6.61 2.30 7.34
C ASP A 42 -5.10 2.27 7.11
N LEU A 43 -4.60 1.17 6.54
CA LEU A 43 -3.18 0.93 6.32
C LEU A 43 -2.93 0.58 4.86
N ILE A 44 -1.94 1.23 4.25
CA ILE A 44 -1.46 0.92 2.91
C ILE A 44 0.05 0.67 2.99
N THR A 45 0.52 -0.43 2.41
CA THR A 45 1.95 -0.74 2.31
C THR A 45 2.35 -1.19 0.92
N PHE A 46 3.38 -0.56 0.36
CA PHE A 46 4.01 -0.98 -0.89
C PHE A 46 5.07 -2.05 -0.58
N GLN A 47 4.70 -3.32 -0.73
CA GLN A 47 5.59 -4.44 -0.46
C GLN A 47 6.34 -4.83 -1.74
N PHE A 48 7.64 -4.53 -1.78
CA PHE A 48 8.49 -4.88 -2.92
C PHE A 48 8.93 -6.33 -2.89
N ASN A 49 9.00 -6.96 -4.06
CA ASN A 49 9.61 -8.27 -4.22
C ASN A 49 11.09 -8.22 -3.78
N LYS A 50 11.52 -9.18 -2.95
CA LYS A 50 12.91 -9.27 -2.47
C LYS A 50 13.94 -9.38 -3.59
N TRP A 51 13.55 -9.91 -4.76
CA TRP A 51 14.41 -10.03 -5.93
C TRP A 51 14.37 -8.79 -6.85
N GLY A 52 13.43 -7.87 -6.59
CA GLY A 52 13.13 -6.72 -7.44
C GLY A 52 12.10 -7.05 -8.52
N GLY A 53 11.88 -6.11 -9.45
CA GLY A 53 11.06 -6.33 -10.64
C GLY A 53 9.55 -6.18 -10.44
N SER A 54 9.06 -6.32 -9.20
CA SER A 54 7.63 -6.13 -8.91
C SER A 54 7.38 -5.68 -7.47
N PHE A 55 6.15 -5.24 -7.20
CA PHE A 55 5.62 -5.01 -5.86
C PHE A 55 4.13 -5.33 -5.81
N VAL A 56 3.59 -5.52 -4.61
CA VAL A 56 2.15 -5.53 -4.33
C VAL A 56 1.82 -4.34 -3.43
N VAL A 57 0.55 -3.95 -3.42
CA VAL A 57 0.02 -2.95 -2.49
C VAL A 57 -0.87 -3.68 -1.49
N GLU A 58 -0.40 -3.80 -0.25
CA GLU A 58 -1.14 -4.43 0.84
C GLU A 58 -2.04 -3.40 1.54
N LEU A 59 -3.28 -3.79 1.80
CA LEU A 59 -4.35 -3.03 2.42
C LEU A 59 -4.78 -3.75 3.70
N ALA A 60 -4.88 -3.02 4.79
CA ALA A 60 -5.31 -3.59 6.07
C ALA A 60 -6.06 -2.55 6.90
N THR A 61 -6.88 -3.02 7.83
CA THR A 61 -7.47 -2.19 8.88
C THR A 61 -6.90 -2.57 10.24
N CYS A 62 -6.89 -1.60 11.15
CA CYS A 62 -6.48 -1.78 12.54
C CYS A 62 -7.42 -0.98 13.45
N ILE A 63 -7.64 -1.44 14.68
CA ILE A 63 -8.37 -0.64 15.68
C ILE A 63 -7.59 0.63 16.04
N LYS A 64 -8.30 1.64 16.53
CA LYS A 64 -7.75 2.98 16.77
C LYS A 64 -6.64 3.02 17.82
N GLU A 65 -6.58 2.03 18.70
CA GLU A 65 -5.59 1.86 19.75
C GLU A 65 -4.28 1.22 19.25
N GLY A 66 -4.24 0.76 18.01
CA GLY A 66 -3.12 0.03 17.42
C GLY A 66 -3.30 -1.48 17.56
N THR A 67 -2.20 -2.24 17.58
CA THR A 67 -2.25 -3.70 17.69
C THR A 67 -1.25 -4.24 18.70
N THR A 68 -1.48 -5.47 19.16
CA THR A 68 -0.53 -6.20 19.99
C THR A 68 -0.08 -7.44 19.23
N MET A 69 1.22 -7.55 19.02
CA MET A 69 1.82 -8.69 18.35
C MET A 69 1.68 -9.95 19.21
N SER A 70 1.79 -11.14 18.61
CA SER A 70 1.64 -12.42 19.32
C SER A 70 2.67 -12.63 20.44
N TRP A 71 3.81 -11.93 20.40
CA TRP A 71 4.83 -11.92 21.47
C TRP A 71 4.63 -10.81 22.52
N GLY A 72 3.49 -10.12 22.52
CA GLY A 72 3.10 -9.12 23.53
C GLY A 72 3.57 -7.69 23.26
N GLU A 73 4.29 -7.43 22.17
CA GLU A 73 4.69 -6.06 21.80
C GLU A 73 3.47 -5.23 21.37
N LYS A 74 3.31 -4.06 21.99
CA LYS A 74 2.26 -3.09 21.62
C LYS A 74 2.77 -2.16 20.54
N ILE A 75 2.10 -2.17 19.39
CA ILE A 75 2.38 -1.28 18.26
C ILE A 75 1.37 -0.13 18.29
N PRO A 76 1.81 1.11 18.60
CA PRO A 76 0.89 2.23 18.73
C PRO A 76 0.31 2.68 17.38
N PRO A 77 -0.81 3.44 17.40
CA PRO A 77 -1.52 3.92 16.20
C PRO A 77 -0.64 4.67 15.20
N ASN A 78 0.36 5.38 15.69
CA ASN A 78 1.29 6.15 14.86
C ASN A 78 2.46 5.35 14.30
N LYS A 79 2.58 4.05 14.63
CA LYS A 79 3.63 3.14 14.13
C LYS A 79 3.08 1.91 13.41
N VAL A 80 1.81 1.59 13.59
CA VAL A 80 1.20 0.43 12.92
C VAL A 80 1.27 0.58 11.39
N THR A 81 1.47 -0.55 10.73
CA THR A 81 1.57 -0.71 9.27
C THR A 81 0.86 -2.00 8.89
N ALA A 82 0.56 -2.19 7.60
CA ALA A 82 -0.11 -3.40 7.14
C ALA A 82 0.64 -4.66 7.60
N HIS A 83 1.97 -4.69 7.56
CA HIS A 83 2.80 -5.82 8.02
C HIS A 83 2.57 -6.27 9.47
N HIS A 84 1.96 -5.44 10.33
CA HIS A 84 1.62 -5.82 11.71
C HIS A 84 0.24 -6.50 11.83
N ILE A 85 -0.54 -6.54 10.75
CA ILE A 85 -1.90 -7.07 10.69
C ILE A 85 -1.87 -8.38 9.91
N ASN A 86 -2.47 -9.45 10.44
CA ASN A 86 -2.51 -10.74 9.75
C ASN A 86 -3.44 -10.73 8.53
N GLU A 87 -4.62 -10.12 8.69
CA GLU A 87 -5.62 -10.01 7.64
C GLU A 87 -5.32 -8.82 6.73
N ARG A 88 -4.87 -9.11 5.51
CA ARG A 88 -4.48 -8.10 4.53
C ARG A 88 -5.03 -8.47 3.16
N PHE A 89 -5.68 -7.51 2.52
CA PHE A 89 -6.00 -7.59 1.10
C PHE A 89 -4.82 -7.08 0.27
N ARG A 90 -4.69 -7.57 -0.95
CA ARG A 90 -3.80 -6.98 -1.94
C ARG A 90 -4.62 -6.24 -2.98
N LEU A 91 -4.16 -5.06 -3.40
CA LEU A 91 -4.87 -4.26 -4.39
C LEU A 91 -5.12 -5.06 -5.68
N GLY A 92 -6.36 -5.04 -6.15
CA GLY A 92 -6.82 -5.83 -7.30
C GLY A 92 -7.27 -7.26 -6.97
N ALA A 93 -7.18 -7.70 -5.71
CA ALA A 93 -7.74 -8.95 -5.25
C ALA A 93 -9.27 -8.92 -5.27
N THR A 94 -9.89 -10.02 -5.68
CA THR A 94 -11.36 -10.22 -5.65
C THR A 94 -11.85 -11.01 -4.44
N SER A 95 -10.94 -11.61 -3.68
CA SER A 95 -11.20 -12.33 -2.43
C SER A 95 -9.97 -12.27 -1.52
N PHE A 96 -10.11 -12.72 -0.27
CA PHE A 96 -8.99 -12.73 0.69
C PHE A 96 -7.86 -13.70 0.32
N GLU A 97 -8.18 -14.76 -0.42
CA GLU A 97 -7.21 -15.78 -0.87
C GLU A 97 -6.47 -15.37 -2.16
N ASP A 98 -6.96 -14.33 -2.83
CA ASP A 98 -6.40 -13.82 -4.08
C ASP A 98 -5.07 -13.11 -3.83
N GLU A 99 -4.07 -13.43 -4.66
CA GLU A 99 -2.74 -12.84 -4.56
C GLU A 99 -2.69 -11.36 -4.96
N GLY A 100 -3.79 -10.82 -5.48
CA GLY A 100 -3.91 -9.46 -6.00
C GLY A 100 -2.97 -9.22 -7.19
N ILE A 101 -2.78 -7.95 -7.53
CA ILE A 101 -1.94 -7.58 -8.66
C ILE A 101 -0.49 -7.42 -8.21
N TRP A 102 0.39 -8.22 -8.81
CA TRP A 102 1.82 -7.96 -8.83
C TRP A 102 2.14 -6.92 -9.90
N PHE A 103 2.38 -5.69 -9.47
CA PHE A 103 2.77 -4.58 -10.33
C PHE A 103 4.21 -4.77 -10.81
N SER A 104 4.36 -5.42 -11.96
CA SER A 104 5.66 -5.71 -12.57
C SER A 104 6.18 -4.54 -13.39
N TYR A 105 7.47 -4.25 -13.21
CA TYR A 105 8.27 -3.30 -13.97
C TYR A 105 9.55 -3.97 -14.52
N GLU A 106 9.63 -5.31 -14.55
CA GLU A 106 10.79 -6.04 -15.08
C GLU A 106 11.10 -5.74 -16.56
N LYS A 107 10.06 -5.38 -17.31
CA LYS A 107 10.17 -5.06 -18.74
C LYS A 107 10.27 -3.55 -19.01
N ALA A 108 10.27 -2.72 -17.96
CA ALA A 108 10.36 -1.28 -18.10
C ALA A 108 11.72 -0.87 -18.67
N ARG A 109 11.71 -0.04 -19.71
CA ARG A 109 12.90 0.48 -20.39
C ARG A 109 12.98 2.00 -20.39
N SER A 110 11.87 2.69 -20.15
CA SER A 110 11.83 4.15 -20.08
C SER A 110 11.08 4.65 -18.84
N VAL A 111 11.13 5.96 -18.59
CA VAL A 111 10.41 6.61 -17.48
C VAL A 111 8.90 6.40 -17.63
N GLU A 112 8.40 6.46 -18.86
CA GLU A 112 6.99 6.26 -19.20
C GLU A 112 6.48 4.88 -18.81
N ASP A 113 7.32 3.84 -18.90
CA ASP A 113 6.95 2.49 -18.45
C ASP A 113 6.74 2.44 -16.92
N TYR A 114 7.59 3.10 -16.14
CA TYR A 114 7.43 3.18 -14.69
C TYR A 114 6.23 4.04 -14.29
N THR A 115 6.00 5.15 -15.00
CA THR A 115 4.80 5.99 -14.87
C THR A 115 3.54 5.18 -15.11
N ALA A 116 3.48 4.37 -16.17
CA ALA A 116 2.33 3.53 -16.47
C ALA A 116 2.03 2.52 -15.36
N VAL A 117 3.05 1.97 -14.70
CA VAL A 117 2.88 1.08 -13.54
C VAL A 117 2.26 1.85 -12.36
N ALA A 118 2.75 3.05 -12.06
CA ALA A 118 2.20 3.89 -10.99
C ALA A 118 0.76 4.36 -11.29
N GLU A 119 0.45 4.70 -12.54
CA GLU A 119 -0.91 5.02 -12.98
C GLU A 119 -1.86 3.83 -12.85
N ASN A 120 -1.38 2.60 -13.10
CA ASN A 120 -2.17 1.39 -12.91
C ASN A 120 -2.54 1.22 -11.43
N VAL A 121 -1.59 1.43 -10.51
CA VAL A 121 -1.89 1.47 -9.07
C VAL A 121 -2.97 2.51 -8.77
N LEU A 122 -2.80 3.74 -9.26
CA LEU A 122 -3.76 4.82 -9.00
C LEU A 122 -5.17 4.50 -9.50
N LYS A 123 -5.31 3.92 -10.69
CA LYS A 123 -6.61 3.53 -11.27
C LYS A 123 -7.36 2.51 -10.43
N LEU A 124 -6.66 1.71 -9.65
CA LEU A 124 -7.24 0.66 -8.80
C LEU A 124 -7.55 1.16 -7.39
N LEU A 125 -6.95 2.26 -6.94
CA LEU A 125 -7.31 2.87 -5.67
C LEU A 125 -8.70 3.49 -5.80
N ASN A 126 -9.64 3.07 -4.95
CA ASN A 126 -10.97 3.70 -4.89
C ASN A 126 -10.91 5.00 -4.08
N THR A 127 -10.18 5.99 -4.60
CA THR A 127 -9.85 7.23 -3.89
C THR A 127 -11.04 8.18 -3.74
N SER A 128 -12.17 7.89 -4.38
CA SER A 128 -13.41 8.66 -4.31
C SER A 128 -14.26 8.34 -3.07
N ASP A 129 -13.99 7.23 -2.39
CA ASP A 129 -14.73 6.79 -1.21
C ASP A 129 -13.78 6.75 -0.02
N GLU A 130 -14.06 7.48 1.06
CA GLU A 130 -13.20 7.46 2.24
C GLU A 130 -13.26 6.13 3.00
N SER A 131 -14.25 5.27 2.79
CA SER A 131 -14.40 4.01 3.53
C SER A 131 -13.92 2.78 2.77
N TRP A 132 -13.37 2.95 1.56
CA TRP A 132 -13.13 1.86 0.62
C TRP A 132 -12.23 0.73 1.11
N ILE A 133 -11.32 1.00 2.07
CA ILE A 133 -10.47 -0.05 2.66
C ILE A 133 -11.25 -0.87 3.68
N THR A 134 -12.07 -0.21 4.52
CA THR A 134 -12.89 -0.88 5.52
C THR A 134 -13.90 -1.82 4.88
N THR A 135 -14.52 -1.41 3.78
CA THR A 135 -15.51 -2.21 3.04
C THR A 135 -14.92 -3.48 2.41
N LEU A 136 -13.60 -3.64 2.35
CA LEU A 136 -12.97 -4.89 1.89
C LEU A 136 -13.10 -6.01 2.93
N PHE A 137 -13.40 -5.67 4.19
CA PHE A 137 -13.45 -6.59 5.31
C PHE A 137 -14.87 -6.81 5.86
N GLU A 138 -15.90 -6.33 5.14
CA GLU A 138 -17.33 -6.55 5.43
C GLU A 138 -17.89 -7.72 4.60
#